data_AF-A0A3L6JSB6-F1
#
_entry.id   AF-A0A3L6JSB6-F1
#
_cell.length_a   1.000
_cell.length_b   1.000
_cell.length_c   1.000
_cell.angle_alpha   90.00
_cell.angle_beta   90.00
_cell.angle_gamma   90.00
#
_symmetry.space_group_name_H-M   'P 1'
#
loop_
_entity.id
_entity.type
_entity.pdbx_description
1 polymer ?
#
loop_
_entity_poly.entity_id
_entity_poly.type
_entity_poly.pdbx_seq_one_letter_code
_entity_poly.pdbx_strand_id
1 'polypeptide(L)'
;MNGVADLVLRALRDAGRGGLLAEELTQRLDIDYQVIMPTIENMLAEGIVVQEQEVENPRYFMKTQLDDEAGHLSDLNGCPCFHCLRIDRCGVRQPDSPVICRSLEEWVVSSESD
;
A
#
# COMPACT_ATOMS: atom_id res chain seq x y z
N MET A 1 -5.04 16.08 -16.68
CA MET A 1 -4.09 16.26 -15.57
C MET A 1 -2.78 15.61 -16.04
N ASN A 2 -1.79 16.43 -16.40
CA ASN A 2 -0.49 16.04 -16.93
C ASN A 2 0.58 16.93 -16.25
N GLY A 3 0.76 16.78 -14.95
CA GLY A 3 1.77 17.53 -14.19
C GLY A 3 3.06 16.72 -14.00
N VAL A 4 4.16 17.40 -13.67
CA VAL A 4 5.44 16.74 -13.29
C VAL A 4 5.23 15.77 -12.12
N ALA A 5 4.37 16.12 -11.15
CA ALA A 5 4.01 15.25 -10.04
C ALA A 5 3.39 13.92 -10.48
N ASP A 6 2.50 13.93 -11.49
CA ASP A 6 1.88 12.70 -12.02
C ASP A 6 2.94 11.79 -12.67
N LEU A 7 3.92 12.38 -13.36
CA LEU A 7 5.03 11.66 -13.98
C LEU A 7 5.95 11.03 -12.94
N VAL A 8 6.29 11.77 -11.88
CA VAL A 8 7.08 11.28 -10.75
C VAL A 8 6.36 10.12 -10.06
N LEU A 9 5.05 10.25 -9.79
CA LEU A 9 4.26 9.16 -9.20
C LEU A 9 4.23 7.91 -10.05
N ARG A 10 4.12 8.04 -11.38
CA ARG A 10 4.15 6.88 -12.29
C ARG A 10 5.52 6.21 -12.28
N ALA A 11 6.60 7.00 -12.35
CA ALA A 11 7.95 6.46 -12.31
C ALA A 11 8.25 5.70 -11.00
N LEU A 12 7.86 6.27 -9.86
CA LEU A 12 8.01 5.60 -8.56
C LEU A 12 7.12 4.34 -8.45
N ARG A 13 5.92 4.37 -9.02
CA ARG A 13 5.03 3.21 -9.08
C ARG A 13 5.66 2.06 -9.86
N ASP A 14 6.21 2.36 -11.04
CA ASP A 14 6.87 1.38 -11.90
C ASP A 14 8.11 0.79 -11.23
N ALA A 15 8.84 1.59 -10.43
CA ALA A 15 10.03 1.15 -9.71
C ALA A 15 9.71 0.25 -8.51
N GLY A 16 8.47 0.27 -8.02
CA GLY A 16 8.07 -0.62 -6.93
C GLY A 16 8.85 -0.36 -5.64
N ARG A 17 9.16 -1.44 -4.94
CA ARG A 17 9.97 -1.44 -3.72
C ARG A 17 11.45 -1.10 -3.95
N GLY A 18 11.90 -1.02 -5.22
CA GLY A 18 13.27 -0.61 -5.54
C GLY A 18 13.49 0.90 -5.38
N GLY A 19 12.42 1.70 -5.39
CA GLY A 19 12.48 3.16 -5.38
C GLY A 19 13.30 3.72 -6.54
N LEU A 20 13.47 5.04 -6.55
CA LEU A 20 14.34 5.72 -7.51
C LEU A 20 15.16 6.81 -6.82
N LEU A 21 16.40 6.98 -7.26
CA LEU A 21 17.23 8.14 -6.94
C LEU A 21 16.73 9.37 -7.71
N ALA A 22 17.09 10.56 -7.25
CA ALA A 22 16.74 11.79 -7.95
C ALA A 22 17.37 11.83 -9.36
N GLU A 23 18.61 11.33 -9.54
CA GLU A 23 19.22 11.23 -10.87
C GLU A 23 18.52 10.22 -11.79
N GLU A 24 17.99 9.13 -11.23
CA GLU A 24 17.23 8.14 -12.01
C GLU A 24 15.89 8.73 -12.47
N LEU A 25 15.25 9.56 -11.64
CA LEU A 25 14.02 10.27 -11.99
C LEU A 25 14.25 11.31 -13.10
N THR A 26 15.32 12.11 -13.02
CA THR A 26 15.64 13.09 -14.07
C THR A 26 15.94 12.44 -15.40
N GLN A 27 16.75 11.36 -15.40
CA GLN A 27 17.07 10.61 -16.61
C GLN A 27 15.85 9.91 -17.23
N ARG A 28 15.00 9.30 -16.39
CA ARG A 28 13.82 8.55 -16.88
C ARG A 28 12.72 9.46 -17.40
N LEU A 29 12.55 10.63 -16.79
CA LEU A 29 11.49 11.57 -17.15
C LEU A 29 11.93 12.62 -18.16
N ASP A 30 13.24 12.74 -18.43
CA ASP A 30 13.85 13.80 -19.24
C ASP A 30 13.45 15.20 -18.73
N ILE A 31 13.50 15.37 -17.41
CA ILE A 31 13.15 16.61 -16.71
C ILE A 31 14.33 17.03 -15.84
N ASP A 32 14.63 18.33 -15.85
CA ASP A 32 15.70 18.89 -15.05
C ASP A 32 15.51 18.66 -13.55
N TYR A 33 16.63 18.42 -12.87
CA TYR A 33 16.70 18.25 -11.42
C TYR A 33 16.06 19.43 -10.66
N GLN A 34 16.24 20.65 -11.17
CA GLN A 34 15.68 21.88 -10.59
C GLN A 34 14.14 21.94 -10.62
N VAL A 35 13.49 21.13 -11.46
CA VAL A 35 12.03 21.03 -11.55
C VAL A 35 11.53 19.82 -10.76
N ILE A 36 12.27 18.71 -10.80
CA ILE A 36 11.91 17.47 -10.10
C ILE A 36 12.03 17.63 -8.58
N MET A 37 13.12 18.20 -8.07
CA MET A 37 13.35 18.24 -6.62
C MET A 37 12.29 19.03 -5.84
N PRO A 38 11.89 20.25 -6.25
CA PRO A 38 10.82 20.96 -5.56
C PRO A 38 9.49 20.20 -5.58
N THR A 39 9.25 19.45 -6.67
CA THR A 39 8.07 18.59 -6.78
C THR A 39 8.13 17.45 -5.77
N ILE A 40 9.27 16.76 -5.67
CA ILE A 40 9.48 15.67 -4.70
C ILE A 40 9.40 16.19 -3.26
N GLU A 41 10.02 17.33 -2.95
CA GLU A 41 9.96 17.96 -1.63
C GLU A 41 8.53 18.28 -1.20
N ASN A 42 7.72 18.82 -2.11
CA ASN A 42 6.30 19.05 -1.85
C ASN A 42 5.56 17.73 -1.58
N MET A 43 5.84 16.69 -2.36
CA MET A 43 5.23 15.37 -2.19
C MET A 43 5.69 14.66 -0.90
N LEU A 44 6.91 14.91 -0.43
CA LEU A 44 7.41 14.47 0.88
C LEU A 44 6.67 15.19 2.01
N ALA A 45 6.50 16.50 1.90
CA ALA A 45 5.76 17.31 2.88
C ALA A 45 4.28 16.90 2.97
N GLU A 46 3.67 16.54 1.84
CA GLU A 46 2.31 15.99 1.76
C GLU A 46 2.22 14.52 2.18
N GLY A 47 3.36 13.84 2.37
CA GLY A 47 3.43 12.43 2.76
C GLY A 47 2.97 11.45 1.68
N ILE A 48 3.02 11.85 0.40
CA ILE A 48 2.68 10.99 -0.75
C ILE A 48 3.88 10.12 -1.14
N VAL A 49 5.07 10.71 -1.08
CA VAL A 49 6.36 10.06 -1.29
C VAL A 49 7.08 10.00 0.05
N VAL A 50 7.94 9.01 0.22
CA VAL A 50 8.89 8.94 1.33
C VAL A 50 10.30 8.71 0.80
N GLN A 51 11.29 9.01 1.62
CA GLN A 51 12.70 8.81 1.29
C GLN A 51 13.36 7.89 2.31
N GLU A 52 14.38 7.16 1.87
CA GLU A 52 15.28 6.43 2.77
C GLU A 52 16.02 7.41 3.68
N GLN A 53 15.98 7.20 5.00
CA GLN A 53 16.63 8.09 5.96
C GLN A 53 18.14 7.80 6.03
N GLU A 54 18.93 8.82 6.35
CA GLU A 54 20.36 8.69 6.69
C GLU A 54 21.28 8.24 5.55
N VAL A 55 20.90 8.44 4.29
CA VAL A 55 21.74 8.16 3.10
C VAL A 55 22.11 9.45 2.38
N GLU A 56 23.37 9.57 1.95
CA GLU A 56 23.88 10.73 1.19
C GLU A 56 23.18 10.88 -0.18
N ASN A 57 22.73 9.77 -0.78
CA ASN A 57 21.86 9.74 -1.95
C ASN A 57 20.58 8.90 -1.66
N PRO A 58 19.51 9.54 -1.16
CA PRO A 58 18.31 8.82 -0.74
C PRO A 58 17.50 8.32 -1.93
N ARG A 59 16.97 7.09 -1.81
CA ARG A 59 15.94 6.57 -2.70
C ARG A 59 14.57 7.08 -2.27
N TYR A 60 13.75 7.44 -3.25
CA TYR A 60 12.37 7.86 -3.07
C TYR A 60 11.41 6.72 -3.41
N PHE A 61 10.32 6.63 -2.65
CA PHE A 61 9.31 5.57 -2.76
C PHE A 61 7.91 6.16 -2.65
N MET A 62 6.92 5.49 -3.26
CA MET A 62 5.53 5.83 -2.99
C MET A 62 5.15 5.29 -1.60
N LYS A 63 4.51 6.11 -0.76
CA LYS A 63 4.15 5.70 0.61
C LYS A 63 3.34 4.40 0.65
N THR A 64 2.40 4.23 -0.29
CA THR A 64 1.55 3.04 -0.38
C THR A 64 2.30 1.74 -0.67
N GLN A 65 3.55 1.79 -1.15
CA GLN A 65 4.36 0.60 -1.41
C GLN A 65 5.09 0.08 -0.17
N LEU A 66 5.22 0.90 0.88
CA LEU A 66 5.83 0.50 2.15
C LEU A 66 4.78 0.07 3.17
N ASP A 67 3.55 0.58 3.05
CA ASP A 67 2.38 0.13 3.83
C ASP A 67 1.89 -1.28 3.47
N ASP A 68 2.49 -1.96 2.48
CA ASP A 68 2.19 -3.37 2.18
C ASP A 68 2.53 -4.32 3.35
N GLU A 69 3.33 -3.89 4.34
CA GLU A 69 3.57 -4.63 5.59
C GLU A 69 2.44 -4.44 6.63
N ALA A 70 1.51 -3.52 6.40
CA ALA A 70 0.32 -3.37 7.23
C ALA A 70 -0.82 -4.23 6.65
N GLY A 71 -0.75 -5.54 6.89
CA GLY A 71 -1.86 -6.49 6.78
C GLY A 71 -2.81 -6.19 5.62
N HIS A 72 -2.37 -6.57 4.42
CA HIS A 72 -3.17 -6.47 3.22
C HIS A 72 -4.57 -7.07 3.48
N LEU A 73 -5.64 -6.30 3.26
CA LEU A 73 -7.01 -6.82 3.33
C LEU A 73 -7.25 -7.97 2.33
N SER A 74 -6.28 -8.28 1.45
CA SER A 74 -6.29 -9.50 0.65
C SER A 74 -6.22 -10.78 1.48
N ASP A 75 -5.77 -10.72 2.74
CA ASP A 75 -5.82 -11.87 3.68
C ASP A 75 -7.25 -12.23 4.05
N LEU A 76 -8.21 -11.34 3.79
CA LEU A 76 -9.64 -11.58 3.97
C LEU A 76 -10.34 -12.06 2.69
N ASN A 77 -9.63 -12.19 1.56
CA ASN A 77 -10.21 -12.77 0.35
C ASN A 77 -10.62 -14.21 0.63
N GLY A 78 -11.91 -14.52 0.42
CA GLY A 78 -12.47 -15.84 0.70
C GLY A 78 -13.01 -16.02 2.13
N CYS A 79 -12.97 -14.99 2.98
CA CYS A 79 -13.57 -15.08 4.31
C CYS A 79 -15.09 -15.35 4.19
N PRO A 80 -15.60 -16.46 4.77
CA PRO A 80 -16.99 -16.88 4.58
C PRO A 80 -18.01 -15.90 5.18
N CYS A 81 -17.57 -15.04 6.11
CA CYS A 81 -18.43 -14.03 6.72
C CYS A 81 -18.96 -12.99 5.72
N PHE A 82 -18.21 -12.65 4.66
CA PHE A 82 -18.64 -11.67 3.66
C PHE A 82 -19.78 -12.16 2.76
N HIS A 83 -20.03 -13.47 2.73
CA HIS A 83 -21.10 -14.09 1.95
C HIS A 83 -22.12 -14.84 2.83
N CYS A 84 -22.01 -14.71 4.15
CA CYS A 84 -22.87 -15.41 5.09
C CYS A 84 -24.27 -14.79 5.11
N LEU A 85 -25.29 -15.57 4.76
CA LEU A 85 -26.70 -15.14 4.77
C LEU A 85 -27.25 -14.84 6.17
N ARG A 86 -26.51 -15.20 7.24
CA ARG A 86 -26.87 -14.95 8.64
C ARG A 86 -26.06 -13.82 9.28
N ILE A 87 -25.31 -13.05 8.49
CA ILE A 87 -24.40 -12.03 9.02
C ILE A 87 -25.14 -10.93 9.81
N ASP A 88 -26.39 -10.65 9.47
CA ASP A 88 -27.30 -9.74 10.17
C ASP A 88 -27.65 -10.19 11.60
N ARG A 89 -27.51 -11.50 11.86
CA ARG A 89 -27.77 -12.16 13.14
C ARG A 89 -26.50 -12.62 13.84
N CYS A 90 -25.33 -12.23 13.33
CA CYS A 90 -24.02 -12.65 13.83
C CYS A 90 -23.30 -11.47 14.47
N GLY A 91 -23.04 -11.53 15.79
CA GLY A 91 -22.36 -10.44 16.49
C GLY A 91 -22.62 -10.36 17.98
N VAL A 92 -22.11 -9.30 18.62
CA VAL A 92 -22.26 -9.09 20.07
C VAL A 92 -23.75 -8.91 20.41
N ARG A 93 -24.24 -9.76 21.33
CA ARG A 93 -25.67 -9.83 21.75
C ARG A 93 -26.65 -10.31 20.67
N GLN A 94 -26.15 -10.94 19.61
CA GLN A 94 -26.97 -11.60 18.60
C GLN A 94 -27.07 -13.11 18.86
N PRO A 95 -28.05 -13.82 18.29
CA PRO A 95 -28.22 -15.26 18.51
C PRO A 95 -27.08 -16.10 17.90
N ASP A 96 -26.44 -15.63 16.84
CA ASP A 96 -25.25 -16.25 16.26
C ASP A 96 -23.98 -15.46 16.67
N SER A 97 -22.87 -16.18 16.83
CA SER A 97 -21.58 -15.60 17.20
C SER A 97 -20.48 -16.11 16.28
N PRO A 98 -19.58 -15.22 15.81
CA PRO A 98 -18.46 -15.64 14.97
C PRO A 98 -17.48 -16.54 15.74
N VAL A 99 -17.43 -16.42 17.07
CA VAL A 99 -16.52 -17.19 17.95
C VAL A 99 -16.78 -18.70 17.91
N ILE A 100 -18.02 -19.11 17.63
CA ILE A 100 -18.42 -20.52 17.57
C ILE A 100 -18.76 -20.97 16.14
N CYS A 101 -18.41 -20.16 15.13
CA CYS A 101 -18.74 -20.42 13.75
C CYS A 101 -17.74 -21.41 13.14
N ARG A 102 -18.15 -22.67 12.98
CA ARG A 102 -17.33 -23.73 12.37
C ARG A 102 -16.77 -23.36 10.99
N SER A 103 -17.58 -22.72 10.14
CA SER A 103 -17.11 -22.31 8.80
C SER A 103 -16.02 -21.23 8.86
N LEU A 104 -16.08 -20.35 9.87
CA LEU A 104 -15.04 -19.35 10.09
C LEU A 104 -13.78 -20.01 10.67
N GLU A 105 -13.94 -20.93 11.62
CA GLU A 105 -12.85 -21.71 12.21
C GLU A 105 -12.08 -22.52 11.15
N GLU A 106 -12.78 -23.26 10.29
CA GLU A 106 -12.17 -24.02 9.19
C GLU A 106 -11.40 -23.13 8.21
N TRP A 107 -11.92 -21.93 7.94
CA TRP A 107 -11.25 -20.96 7.08
C TRP A 107 -9.97 -20.41 7.74
N VAL A 108 -10.03 -19.99 9.01
CA VAL A 108 -8.86 -19.48 9.75
C VAL A 108 -7.74 -20.52 9.80
N VAL A 109 -8.06 -21.77 10.13
CA VAL A 109 -7.07 -22.86 10.19
C VAL A 109 -6.44 -23.15 8.82
N SER A 110 -7.20 -23.01 7.74
CA SER A 110 -6.68 -23.21 6.39
C SER A 110 -5.77 -22.07 5.93
N SER A 111 -5.98 -20.86 6.44
CA SER A 111 -5.19 -19.67 6.11
C SER A 111 -3.85 -19.58 6.87
N GLU A 112 -3.65 -20.35 7.95
CA GLU A 112 -2.41 -20.36 8.75
C GLU A 112 -1.34 -21.35 8.23
N SER A 113 -1.55 -22.00 7.08
CA SER A 113 -0.71 -23.09 6.57
C SER A 113 0.22 -22.74 5.39
N ASP A 114 0.41 -21.45 5.08
CA ASP A 114 1.36 -20.96 4.05
C ASP A 114 2.56 -20.20 4.66
#